data_AF-A0A1B3N2B6-F1
#
_entry.id   AF-A0A1B3N2B6-F1
#
_cell.length_a   1.000
_cell.length_b   1.000
_cell.length_c   1.000
_cell.angle_alpha   90.00
_cell.angle_beta   90.00
_cell.angle_gamma   90.00
#
_symmetry.space_group_name_H-M   'P 1'
#
loop_
_entity.id
_entity.type
_entity.pdbx_description
1 polymer ?
#
loop_
_entity_poly.entity_id
_entity_poly.type
_entity_poly.pdbx_seq_one_letter_code
_entity_poly.pdbx_strand_id
1 'polypeptide(L)'
;MIDTFTRSEFAVTQTLQVLASIEGRGAGIKLNPSLQGRFAQLLELFAPAGAFASEGKAIAAQLQAVSDNIALRNMLCHGRPTMYHDDAGRWIVRLEMLTVVKAHAEPRETLLTQEQVKLTLKELNSVSAILVSRLEQLCRNLATAKGLTPSAQVAPGSR
;
A
#
# COMPACT_ATOMS: atom_id res chain seq x y z
N MET A 1 9.57 -10.80 4.73
CA MET A 1 8.96 -9.52 5.14
C MET A 1 9.13 -8.45 4.07
N ILE A 2 10.36 -8.14 3.62
CA ILE A 2 10.59 -7.16 2.54
C ILE A 2 9.83 -7.48 1.26
N ASP A 3 9.90 -8.72 0.77
CA ASP A 3 9.14 -9.18 -0.40
C ASP A 3 7.61 -8.93 -0.28
N THR A 4 7.04 -9.14 0.91
CA THR A 4 5.63 -8.85 1.21
C THR A 4 5.31 -7.35 1.11
N PHE A 5 6.21 -6.48 1.61
CA PHE A 5 6.08 -5.05 1.40
C PHE A 5 6.18 -4.73 -0.09
N THR A 6 7.22 -5.17 -0.80
CA THR A 6 7.43 -4.89 -2.22
C THR A 6 6.20 -5.21 -3.08
N ARG A 7 5.55 -6.37 -2.87
CA ARG A 7 4.30 -6.71 -3.57
C ARG A 7 3.17 -5.71 -3.28
N SER A 8 3.00 -5.34 -2.02
CA SER A 8 1.97 -4.38 -1.60
C SER A 8 2.26 -2.97 -2.15
N GLU A 9 3.52 -2.54 -2.10
CA GLU A 9 4.00 -1.27 -2.65
C GLU A 9 3.71 -1.17 -4.15
N PHE A 10 3.99 -2.25 -4.90
CA PHE A 10 3.71 -2.33 -6.32
C PHE A 10 2.21 -2.23 -6.58
N ALA A 11 1.39 -3.05 -5.91
CA ALA A 11 -0.06 -3.08 -6.10
C ALA A 11 -0.72 -1.74 -5.78
N VAL A 12 -0.32 -1.08 -4.69
CA VAL A 12 -0.82 0.27 -4.33
C VAL A 12 -0.44 1.30 -5.39
N THR A 13 0.82 1.28 -5.83
CA THR A 13 1.32 2.24 -6.83
C THR A 13 0.63 2.06 -8.18
N GLN A 14 0.47 0.80 -8.63
CA GLN A 14 -0.26 0.47 -9.85
C GLN A 14 -1.73 0.89 -9.75
N THR A 15 -2.37 0.67 -8.60
CA THR A 15 -3.77 1.09 -8.39
C THR A 15 -3.90 2.60 -8.51
N LEU A 16 -3.05 3.38 -7.84
CA LEU A 16 -3.04 4.84 -7.96
C LEU A 16 -2.89 5.30 -9.41
N GLN A 17 -2.03 4.64 -10.19
CA GLN A 17 -1.86 4.94 -11.62
C GLN A 17 -3.14 4.65 -12.42
N VAL A 18 -3.81 3.52 -12.17
CA VAL A 18 -5.09 3.19 -12.81
C VAL A 18 -6.16 4.21 -12.44
N LEU A 19 -6.31 4.55 -11.15
CA LEU A 19 -7.28 5.54 -10.69
C LEU A 19 -7.04 6.92 -11.31
N ALA A 20 -5.79 7.36 -11.39
CA ALA A 20 -5.41 8.62 -12.04
C ALA A 20 -5.75 8.66 -13.53
N SER A 21 -5.89 7.50 -14.19
CA SER A 21 -6.23 7.39 -15.62
C SER A 21 -7.75 7.41 -15.91
N ILE A 22 -8.58 7.48 -14.87
CA ILE A 22 -10.04 7.53 -15.00
C ILE A 22 -10.46 8.98 -15.21
N GLU A 23 -11.10 9.24 -16.36
CA GLU A 23 -11.58 10.58 -16.71
C GLU A 23 -12.60 11.10 -15.68
N GLY A 24 -12.53 12.40 -15.36
CA GLY A 24 -13.34 13.02 -14.32
C GLY A 24 -12.86 12.68 -12.90
N ARG A 25 -13.15 11.47 -12.41
CA ARG A 25 -12.87 11.07 -11.01
C ARG A 25 -11.39 10.99 -10.66
N GLY A 26 -10.55 10.64 -11.63
CA GLY A 26 -9.10 10.56 -11.48
C GLY A 26 -8.37 11.89 -11.75
N ALA A 27 -9.09 12.91 -12.23
CA ALA A 27 -8.49 14.18 -12.60
C ALA A 27 -7.85 14.84 -11.36
N GLY A 28 -6.54 15.07 -11.42
CA GLY A 28 -5.78 15.70 -10.35
C GLY A 28 -5.07 14.75 -9.38
N ILE A 29 -5.26 13.43 -9.51
CA ILE A 29 -4.46 12.46 -8.73
C ILE A 29 -3.00 12.51 -9.22
N LYS A 30 -2.11 13.07 -8.39
CA LYS A 30 -0.66 13.06 -8.58
C LYS A 30 -0.03 12.09 -7.60
N LEU A 31 0.73 11.12 -8.08
CA LEU A 31 1.35 10.09 -7.23
C LEU A 31 2.30 10.74 -6.23
N ASN A 32 2.11 10.42 -4.94
CA ASN A 32 3.03 10.86 -3.91
C ASN A 32 4.41 10.18 -4.08
N PRO A 33 5.53 10.93 -4.02
CA PRO A 33 6.86 10.33 -4.18
C PRO A 33 7.23 9.42 -3.01
N SER A 34 6.71 9.70 -1.80
CA SER A 34 6.98 8.89 -0.62
C SER A 34 6.12 7.64 -0.58
N LEU A 35 6.69 6.54 -0.09
CA LEU A 35 5.96 5.29 0.06
C LEU A 35 4.74 5.44 1.00
N GLN A 36 4.97 5.98 2.19
CA GLN A 36 3.89 6.26 3.17
C GLN A 36 2.80 7.13 2.55
N GLY A 37 3.19 8.16 1.78
CA GLY A 37 2.25 9.07 1.14
C GLY A 37 1.41 8.41 0.07
N ARG A 38 1.90 7.38 -0.64
CA ARG A 38 1.07 6.61 -1.58
C ARG A 38 0.01 5.78 -0.87
N PHE A 39 0.36 5.12 0.23
CA PHE A 39 -0.63 4.40 1.05
C PHE A 39 -1.68 5.35 1.63
N ALA A 40 -1.25 6.48 2.20
CA ALA A 40 -2.15 7.51 2.73
C ALA A 40 -3.07 8.08 1.64
N GLN A 41 -2.53 8.38 0.45
CA GLN A 41 -3.30 8.86 -0.69
C GLN A 41 -4.38 7.85 -1.10
N LEU A 42 -4.06 6.56 -1.19
CA LEU A 42 -5.05 5.55 -1.57
C LEU A 42 -6.12 5.36 -0.48
N LEU A 43 -5.75 5.45 0.81
CA LEU A 43 -6.70 5.46 1.93
C LEU A 43 -7.67 6.64 1.84
N GLU A 44 -7.18 7.85 1.52
CA GLU A 44 -8.02 9.04 1.34
C GLU A 44 -9.00 8.87 0.17
N LEU A 45 -8.55 8.31 -0.96
CA LEU A 45 -9.41 8.03 -2.11
C LEU A 45 -10.50 7.01 -1.79
N PHE A 46 -10.23 6.07 -0.87
CA PHE A 46 -11.16 5.03 -0.43
C PHE A 46 -11.97 5.40 0.82
N ALA A 47 -11.71 6.55 1.45
CA ALA A 47 -12.47 7.02 2.59
C ALA A 47 -13.94 7.28 2.20
N PRO A 48 -14.90 7.34 3.15
CA PRO A 48 -16.32 7.52 2.83
C PRO A 48 -16.66 8.72 1.95
N ALA A 49 -15.89 9.80 2.04
CA ALA A 49 -16.02 11.01 1.22
C ALA A 49 -15.05 11.05 0.01
N GLY A 50 -14.26 10.00 -0.17
CA GLY A 50 -13.24 9.89 -1.23
C GLY A 50 -13.86 9.60 -2.59
N ALA A 51 -13.15 9.99 -3.65
CA ALA A 51 -13.61 9.84 -5.04
C ALA A 51 -13.83 8.37 -5.44
N PHE A 52 -13.29 7.40 -4.71
CA PHE A 52 -13.38 5.96 -4.94
C PHE A 52 -13.87 5.19 -3.70
N ALA A 53 -14.73 5.81 -2.90
CA ALA A 53 -15.26 5.23 -1.65
C ALA A 53 -15.96 3.87 -1.86
N SER A 54 -16.77 3.73 -2.92
CA SER A 54 -17.54 2.51 -3.18
C SER A 54 -16.63 1.35 -3.56
N GLU A 55 -15.64 1.58 -4.43
CA GLU A 55 -14.64 0.58 -4.80
C GLU A 55 -13.71 0.22 -3.64
N GLY A 56 -13.37 1.21 -2.81
CA GLY A 56 -12.42 1.09 -1.71
C GLY A 56 -12.95 0.41 -0.44
N LYS A 57 -14.28 0.36 -0.26
CA LYS A 57 -14.92 -0.10 1.00
C LYS A 57 -14.42 -1.47 1.47
N ALA A 58 -14.27 -2.43 0.54
CA ALA A 58 -13.81 -3.78 0.87
C ALA A 58 -12.27 -3.89 0.98
N ILE A 59 -11.51 -2.83 0.71
CA ILE A 59 -10.05 -2.85 0.64
C ILE A 59 -9.43 -2.07 1.80
N ALA A 60 -10.09 -1.02 2.27
CA ALA A 60 -9.57 -0.03 3.21
C ALA A 60 -8.94 -0.65 4.48
N ALA A 61 -9.57 -1.67 5.08
CA ALA A 61 -9.05 -2.28 6.31
C ALA A 61 -7.70 -2.97 6.10
N GLN A 62 -7.53 -3.75 5.02
CA GLN A 62 -6.26 -4.40 4.71
C GLN A 62 -5.20 -3.39 4.26
N LEU A 63 -5.61 -2.34 3.54
CA LEU A 63 -4.72 -1.26 3.15
C LEU A 63 -4.17 -0.53 4.39
N GLN A 64 -5.02 -0.24 5.37
CA GLN A 64 -4.60 0.37 6.64
C GLN A 64 -3.65 -0.55 7.41
N ALA A 65 -3.98 -1.84 7.54
CA ALA A 65 -3.13 -2.79 8.26
C ALA A 65 -1.71 -2.90 7.66
N VAL A 66 -1.57 -2.84 6.33
CA VAL A 66 -0.24 -2.79 5.70
C VAL A 66 0.41 -1.42 5.88
N SER A 67 -0.36 -0.33 5.75
CA SER A 67 0.11 1.06 5.95
C SER A 67 0.74 1.27 7.33
N ASP A 68 0.14 0.69 8.38
CA ASP A 68 0.63 0.77 9.77
C ASP A 68 2.02 0.15 9.94
N ASN A 69 2.43 -0.72 9.02
CA ASN A 69 3.71 -1.43 9.04
C ASN A 69 4.78 -0.78 8.13
N ILE A 70 4.49 0.30 7.41
CA ILE A 70 5.46 0.95 6.52
C ILE A 70 6.62 1.60 7.29
N ALA A 71 6.38 2.08 8.51
CA ALA A 71 7.45 2.55 9.39
C ALA A 71 8.46 1.42 9.70
N LEU A 72 7.97 0.22 10.01
CA LEU A 72 8.82 -0.96 10.21
C LEU A 72 9.59 -1.33 8.94
N ARG A 73 8.95 -1.29 7.76
CA ARG A 73 9.63 -1.47 6.47
C ARG A 73 10.81 -0.52 6.33
N ASN A 74 10.63 0.77 6.62
CA ASN A 74 11.71 1.75 6.54
C ASN A 74 12.86 1.43 7.49
N MET A 75 12.55 1.03 8.74
CA MET A 75 13.57 0.56 9.68
C MET A 75 14.33 -0.66 9.16
N LEU A 76 13.65 -1.63 8.55
CA LEU A 76 14.27 -2.83 8.01
C LEU A 76 15.19 -2.55 6.81
N CYS A 77 14.87 -1.55 5.98
CA CYS A 77 15.66 -1.23 4.78
C CYS A 77 16.80 -0.25 5.04
N HIS A 78 16.65 0.66 6.01
CA HIS A 78 17.55 1.79 6.20
C HIS A 78 18.11 1.91 7.62
N GLY A 79 17.58 1.15 8.57
CA GLY A 79 18.08 1.15 9.94
C GLY A 79 19.43 0.44 10.06
N ARG A 80 20.27 0.93 10.96
CA ARG A 80 21.48 0.27 11.42
C ARG A 80 21.11 -0.84 12.40
N PRO A 81 21.39 -2.11 12.10
CA PRO A 81 21.08 -3.22 12.99
C PRO A 81 22.17 -3.44 14.03
N THR A 82 21.76 -3.76 15.26
CA THR A 82 22.59 -4.37 16.29
C THR A 82 21.88 -5.63 16.78
N MET A 83 22.53 -6.78 16.65
CA MET A 83 21.96 -8.08 17.02
C MET A 83 22.52 -8.54 18.36
N TYR A 84 21.64 -8.99 19.23
CA TYR A 84 21.94 -9.55 20.55
C TYR A 84 21.47 -11.00 20.56
N HIS A 85 22.23 -11.87 21.22
CA HIS A 85 21.89 -13.27 21.42
C HIS A 85 21.94 -13.60 22.91
N ASP A 86 21.09 -14.52 23.33
CA ASP A 86 21.22 -15.17 24.64
C ASP A 86 21.91 -16.54 24.53
N ASP A 87 22.19 -17.15 25.67
CA ASP A 87 22.85 -18.46 25.77
C ASP A 87 22.02 -19.60 25.15
N ALA A 88 20.71 -19.39 24.95
CA ALA A 88 19.81 -20.32 24.29
C ALA A 88 19.74 -20.11 22.77
N GLY A 89 20.51 -19.16 22.22
CA GLY A 89 20.54 -18.85 20.79
C GLY A 89 19.33 -18.04 20.30
N ARG A 90 18.50 -17.51 21.19
CA ARG A 90 17.42 -16.58 20.82
C ARG A 90 18.03 -15.22 20.54
N TRP A 91 17.53 -14.54 19.51
CA TRP A 91 18.02 -13.23 19.14
C TRP A 91 17.00 -12.11 19.33
N ILE A 92 17.54 -10.92 19.58
CA ILE A 92 16.85 -9.63 19.51
C ILE A 92 17.65 -8.74 18.56
N VAL A 93 16.97 -8.00 17.70
CA VAL A 93 17.60 -7.01 16.83
C VAL A 93 17.11 -5.62 17.22
N ARG A 94 18.04 -4.73 17.54
CA ARG A 94 17.81 -3.29 17.62
C ARG A 94 18.05 -2.68 16.25
N LEU A 95 17.09 -1.93 15.73
CA LEU A 95 17.22 -1.12 14.53
C LEU A 95 17.24 0.35 14.95
N GLU A 96 18.26 1.08 14.54
CA GLU A 96 18.41 2.52 14.80
C GLU A 96 18.46 3.29 13.48
N MET A 97 17.74 4.40 13.36
CA MET A 97 17.76 5.24 12.17
C MET A 97 17.62 6.72 12.56
N LEU A 98 18.33 7.60 11.86
CA LEU A 98 18.03 9.04 11.88
C LEU A 98 17.06 9.36 10.74
N THR A 99 15.89 9.87 11.08
CA THR A 99 14.91 10.34 10.12
C THR A 99 14.93 11.86 10.06
N VAL A 100 14.80 12.45 8.87
CA VAL A 100 14.76 13.91 8.73
C VAL A 100 13.31 14.36 8.62
N VAL A 101 12.86 15.19 9.57
CA VAL A 101 11.53 15.78 9.59
C VAL A 101 11.67 17.28 9.73
N LYS A 102 11.10 18.06 8.80
CA LYS A 102 11.16 19.54 8.82
C LYS A 102 12.59 20.09 9.04
N ALA A 103 13.56 19.55 8.32
CA ALA A 103 14.99 19.89 8.44
C ALA A 103 15.66 19.57 9.80
N HIS A 104 15.01 18.78 10.66
CA HIS A 104 15.59 18.27 11.90
C HIS A 104 15.83 16.76 11.82
N ALA A 105 16.96 16.30 12.35
CA ALA A 105 17.27 14.89 12.48
C ALA A 105 16.65 14.34 13.77
N GLU A 106 15.77 13.35 13.61
CA GLU A 106 15.01 12.70 14.68
C GLU A 106 15.44 11.24 14.79
N PRO A 107 15.98 10.79 15.94
CA PRO A 107 16.31 9.39 16.15
C PRO A 107 15.05 8.53 16.22
N ARG A 108 15.12 7.37 15.58
CA ARG A 108 14.11 6.31 15.60
C ARG A 108 14.77 5.01 16.01
N GLU A 109 14.10 4.28 16.88
CA GLU A 109 14.55 2.99 17.36
C GLU A 109 13.40 1.99 17.32
N THR A 110 13.72 0.74 17.01
CA THR A 110 12.80 -0.39 17.15
C THR A 110 13.57 -1.62 17.64
N LEU A 111 13.00 -2.31 18.61
CA LEU A 111 13.52 -3.59 19.11
C LEU A 111 12.61 -4.70 18.62
N LEU A 112 13.19 -5.68 17.94
CA LEU A 112 12.50 -6.82 17.36
C LEU A 112 12.98 -8.10 18.01
N THR A 113 12.09 -8.79 18.72
CA THR A 113 12.36 -10.15 19.19
C THR A 113 12.08 -11.16 18.07
N GLN A 114 12.75 -12.31 18.13
CA GLN A 114 12.48 -13.40 17.20
C GLN A 114 10.99 -13.80 17.16
N GLU A 115 10.30 -13.82 18.30
CA GLU A 115 8.87 -14.17 18.37
C GLU A 115 7.98 -13.09 17.74
N GLN A 116 8.25 -11.81 18.04
CA GLN A 116 7.53 -10.68 17.46
C GLN A 116 7.64 -10.71 15.93
N VAL A 117 8.84 -10.98 15.40
CA VAL A 117 9.07 -11.07 13.95
C VAL A 117 8.26 -12.19 13.32
N LYS A 118 8.14 -13.36 13.97
CA LYS A 118 7.32 -14.47 13.47
C LYS A 118 5.83 -14.11 13.40
N LEU A 119 5.31 -13.46 14.45
CA LEU A 119 3.90 -13.04 14.51
C LEU A 119 3.61 -11.97 13.46
N THR A 120 4.40 -10.89 13.46
CA THR A 120 4.26 -9.79 12.48
C THR A 120 4.40 -10.30 11.04
N LEU A 121 5.32 -11.23 10.76
CA LEU A 121 5.47 -11.80 9.43
C LEU A 121 4.22 -12.58 8.99
N LYS A 122 3.67 -13.40 9.89
CA LYS A 122 2.45 -14.18 9.62
C LYS A 122 1.27 -13.26 9.32
N GLU A 123 1.06 -12.25 10.15
CA GLU A 123 -0.01 -11.27 9.99
C GLU A 123 0.17 -10.47 8.69
N LEU A 124 1.35 -9.91 8.48
CA LEU A 124 1.67 -9.10 7.29
C LEU A 124 1.46 -9.91 6.01
N ASN A 125 1.89 -11.17 5.96
CA ASN A 125 1.67 -12.04 4.80
C ASN A 125 0.19 -12.23 4.50
N SER A 126 -0.63 -12.47 5.54
CA SER A 126 -2.07 -12.66 5.39
C SER A 126 -2.75 -11.40 4.86
N VAL A 127 -2.54 -10.25 5.53
CA VAL A 127 -3.20 -8.99 5.13
C VAL A 127 -2.71 -8.48 3.78
N SER A 128 -1.42 -8.65 3.47
CA SER A 128 -0.83 -8.25 2.19
C SER A 128 -1.36 -9.10 1.04
N ALA A 129 -1.46 -10.43 1.20
CA ALA A 129 -2.00 -11.29 0.14
C ALA A 129 -3.44 -10.90 -0.23
N ILE A 130 -4.27 -10.63 0.79
CA ILE A 130 -5.65 -10.16 0.59
C ILE A 130 -5.66 -8.78 -0.08
N LEU A 131 -4.83 -7.84 0.40
CA LEU A 131 -4.73 -6.49 -0.16
C LEU A 131 -4.36 -6.54 -1.66
N VAL A 132 -3.27 -7.23 -1.99
CA VAL A 132 -2.76 -7.34 -3.37
C VAL A 132 -3.83 -7.94 -4.28
N SER A 133 -4.42 -9.07 -3.88
CA SER A 133 -5.49 -9.72 -4.65
C SER A 133 -6.67 -8.79 -4.93
N ARG A 134 -7.13 -8.03 -3.91
CA ARG A 134 -8.26 -7.10 -4.05
C ARG A 134 -7.92 -5.89 -4.93
N LEU A 135 -6.72 -5.34 -4.79
CA LEU A 135 -6.26 -4.22 -5.62
C LEU A 135 -6.09 -4.62 -7.09
N GLU A 136 -5.55 -5.81 -7.35
CA GLU A 136 -5.46 -6.34 -8.71
C GLU A 136 -6.84 -6.57 -9.32
N GLN A 137 -7.79 -7.13 -8.55
CA GLN A 137 -9.16 -7.31 -9.02
C GLN A 137 -9.83 -5.98 -9.32
N LEU A 138 -9.63 -4.97 -8.48
CA LEU A 138 -10.12 -3.62 -8.71
C LEU A 138 -9.55 -3.05 -10.01
N CYS A 139 -8.23 -3.13 -10.21
CA CYS A 139 -7.58 -2.68 -11.45
C CYS A 139 -8.16 -3.36 -12.68
N ARG A 140 -8.39 -4.69 -12.64
CA ARG A 140 -9.01 -5.45 -13.73
C ARG A 140 -10.44 -4.97 -14.01
N ASN A 141 -11.27 -4.81 -12.98
CA ASN A 141 -12.65 -4.37 -13.14
C ASN A 141 -12.75 -2.97 -13.78
N LEU A 142 -11.87 -2.05 -13.37
CA LEU A 142 -11.82 -0.70 -13.92
C LEU A 142 -11.34 -0.67 -15.38
N ALA A 143 -10.39 -1.54 -15.73
CA ALA A 143 -9.94 -1.69 -17.12
C ALA A 143 -11.07 -2.22 -18.04
N THR A 144 -11.83 -3.22 -17.58
CA THR A 144 -12.97 -3.77 -18.33
C THR A 144 -14.10 -2.74 -18.49
N ALA A 145 -14.39 -1.95 -17.45
CA ALA A 145 -15.40 -0.89 -17.50
C ALA A 145 -15.06 0.19 -18.55
N LYS A 146 -13.76 0.48 -18.75
CA LYS A 146 -13.28 1.40 -19.80
C LYS A 146 -13.52 0.87 -21.22
N GLY A 147 -13.73 -0.43 -21.40
CA GLY A 147 -13.99 -1.08 -22.68
C GLY A 147 -15.47 -1.23 -23.07
N LEU A 148 -16.43 -0.78 -22.24
CA LEU A 148 -17.87 -1.02 -22.42
C LEU A 148 -18.68 0.19 -22.90
N THR A 149 -18.08 1.13 -23.63
CA THR A 149 -18.87 2.05 -24.49
C THR A 149 -18.81 1.59 -25.94
N PRO A 150 -19.64 0.62 -26.38
CA PRO A 150 -20.00 0.58 -27.78
C PRO A 150 -20.85 1.83 -28.04
N SER A 151 -20.28 2.80 -28.75
CA SER A 151 -21.05 3.87 -29.37
C SER A 151 -22.25 3.25 -30.08
N ALA A 152 -23.46 3.62 -29.67
CA ALA A 152 -24.68 3.15 -30.30
C ALA A 152 -24.58 3.36 -31.81
N GLN A 153 -24.70 2.29 -32.58
CA GLN A 153 -24.79 2.37 -34.04
C GLN A 153 -26.06 3.16 -34.36
N VAL A 154 -25.88 4.29 -35.06
CA VAL A 154 -26.96 5.07 -35.66
C VAL A 154 -27.68 4.14 -36.65
N ALA A 155 -28.94 3.85 -36.39
CA ALA A 155 -29.78 3.07 -37.30
C ALA A 155 -29.87 3.76 -38.67
N PRO A 156 -29.71 3.03 -39.79
CA PRO A 156 -29.94 3.60 -41.12
C PRO A 156 -31.45 3.83 -41.31
N GLY A 157 -31.76 4.96 -41.94
CA GLY A 157 -33.08 5.59 -41.91
C GLY A 157 -34.22 4.88 -42.64
N SER A 158 -35.41 5.43 -42.41
CA SER A 158 -36.60 5.18 -43.22
C SER A 158 -36.92 6.45 -44.03
N ARG A 159 -36.88 6.34 -45.35
CA ARG A 159 -37.63 7.19 -46.28
C ARG A 159 -38.70 6.33 -46.94
#